data_AF-A0A5C1QLU5-F1
#
_entry.id   AF-A0A5C1QLU5-F1
#
_cell.length_a   1.000
_cell.length_b   1.000
_cell.length_c   1.000
_cell.angle_alpha   90.00
_cell.angle_beta   90.00
_cell.angle_gamma   90.00
#
_symmetry.space_group_name_H-M   'P 1'
#
loop_
_entity.id
_entity.type
_entity.pdbx_description
1 polymer ?
#
loop_
_entity_poly.entity_id
_entity_poly.type
_entity_poly.pdbx_seq_one_letter_code
_entity_poly.pdbx_strand_id
1 'polypeptide(L)'
;MKQKTDPLIQKLLNKQVNFQFHGMKLKFDLSMGLFSSFDIDAGTKLLLKTLAKEVPLADCKNALDTGCGTGVLGVCLKKKYPDLDMQFQDRDALAIAFSSHNAHLNGLKVDPSKFSEGLLLDGIDFNSQDLIVCNIPAKAGEHVIRDFITKAASCIRERGTVAVVIVDTLKDLLAESIKDSGCPLLYTEATRMHSVFHFGSSPSKGKIDFSRYIRKTASFKICDDRYKLSTVYNLPDFDQVSFWLHVSGEILHHTSFTGRSLFWNPGQGHLPVWLHSRMSNNIKSVSLASRDILQNKISFYNLKQAGFDGSIETYELPDESSLCENFDDSSFDCIFLNLNPIPKVKWHKDLAVTAAKLVKQGRFCFIMGRSSDMSLLEKHIQGFKTVMDERFKGNRGLLLKKN
;
A
#
# COMPACT_ATOMS: atom_id res chain seq x y z
N MET A 1 -26.65 2.84 20.67
CA MET A 1 -25.32 2.53 21.24
C MET A 1 -24.26 3.18 20.36
N LYS A 2 -23.33 4.00 20.90
CA LYS A 2 -22.18 4.46 20.11
C LYS A 2 -21.32 3.23 19.82
N GLN A 3 -21.17 2.88 18.54
CA GLN A 3 -20.32 1.79 18.11
C GLN A 3 -18.89 2.11 18.57
N LYS A 4 -18.26 1.17 19.29
CA LYS A 4 -16.91 1.35 19.83
C LYS A 4 -15.96 1.43 18.64
N THR A 5 -15.17 2.50 18.55
CA THR A 5 -14.16 2.66 17.49
C THR A 5 -13.22 1.46 17.49
N ASP A 6 -12.90 0.97 16.30
CA ASP A 6 -11.95 -0.12 16.08
C ASP A 6 -10.61 0.19 16.80
N PRO A 7 -10.05 -0.75 17.59
CA PRO A 7 -8.76 -0.56 18.26
C PRO A 7 -7.61 -0.12 17.34
N LEU A 8 -7.56 -0.65 16.11
CA LEU A 8 -6.58 -0.28 15.09
C LEU A 8 -6.71 1.22 14.76
N ILE A 9 -7.93 1.65 14.44
CA ILE A 9 -8.22 3.05 14.13
C ILE A 9 -7.88 3.94 15.32
N GLN A 10 -8.26 3.54 16.54
CA GLN A 10 -7.97 4.32 17.74
C GLN A 10 -6.44 4.51 17.95
N LYS A 11 -5.64 3.48 17.68
CA LYS A 11 -4.18 3.53 17.78
C LYS A 11 -3.55 4.44 16.71
N LEU A 12 -4.12 4.45 15.50
CA LEU A 12 -3.53 5.11 14.32
C LEU A 12 -4.14 6.47 14.00
N LEU A 13 -5.18 6.89 14.73
CA LEU A 13 -5.81 8.19 14.61
C LEU A 13 -4.86 9.29 15.08
N ASN A 14 -4.62 10.25 14.20
CA ASN A 14 -3.85 11.46 14.49
C ASN A 14 -4.75 12.66 14.77
N LYS A 15 -5.75 12.90 13.92
CA LYS A 15 -6.61 14.08 14.02
C LYS A 15 -7.97 13.86 13.37
N GLN A 16 -9.01 14.41 13.98
CA GLN A 16 -10.32 14.55 13.35
C GLN A 16 -10.47 15.94 12.75
N VAL A 17 -10.99 16.04 11.53
CA VAL A 17 -11.31 17.31 10.86
C VAL A 17 -12.77 17.36 10.44
N ASN A 18 -13.36 18.56 10.51
CA ASN A 18 -14.69 18.80 9.97
C ASN A 18 -14.57 19.31 8.53
N PHE A 19 -15.48 18.86 7.67
CA PHE A 19 -15.53 19.27 6.27
C PHE A 19 -16.96 19.52 5.83
N GLN A 20 -17.14 20.40 4.85
CA GLN A 20 -18.45 20.67 4.28
C GLN A 20 -18.41 20.46 2.76
N PHE A 21 -19.36 19.67 2.26
CA PHE A 21 -19.53 19.40 0.84
C PHE A 21 -21.01 19.51 0.48
N HIS A 22 -21.37 20.45 -0.39
CA HIS A 22 -22.76 20.64 -0.86
C HIS A 22 -23.81 20.72 0.26
N GLY A 23 -23.50 21.49 1.32
CA GLY A 23 -24.36 21.64 2.49
C GLY A 23 -24.28 20.49 3.51
N MET A 24 -23.67 19.36 3.14
CA MET A 24 -23.45 18.22 4.04
C MET A 24 -22.28 18.49 4.96
N LYS A 25 -22.49 18.28 6.27
CA LYS A 25 -21.42 18.31 7.27
C LYS A 25 -20.83 16.92 7.41
N LEU A 26 -19.53 16.79 7.19
CA LEU A 26 -18.77 15.54 7.30
C LEU A 26 -17.65 15.67 8.33
N LYS A 27 -17.19 14.52 8.81
CA LYS A 27 -16.02 14.38 9.68
C LYS A 27 -15.07 13.35 9.11
N PHE A 28 -13.78 13.61 9.22
CA PHE A 28 -12.75 12.66 8.78
C PHE A 28 -11.72 12.48 9.87
N ASP A 29 -11.52 11.24 10.28
CA ASP A 29 -10.38 10.83 11.06
C ASP A 29 -9.20 10.56 10.11
N LEU A 30 -8.05 11.14 10.45
CA LEU A 30 -6.83 11.16 9.65
C LEU A 30 -5.71 10.42 10.38
N SER A 31 -4.75 9.87 9.64
CA SER A 31 -3.59 9.16 10.20
C SER A 31 -2.27 9.77 9.75
N MET A 32 -1.26 9.75 10.63
CA MET A 32 0.14 10.05 10.25
C MET A 32 0.70 9.03 9.24
N GLY A 33 0.07 7.87 9.11
CA GLY A 33 0.45 6.83 8.16
C GLY A 33 -0.10 7.03 6.75
N LEU A 34 -0.92 8.06 6.50
CA LEU A 34 -1.60 8.32 5.22
C LEU A 34 -1.31 9.75 4.72
N PHE A 35 -1.61 10.00 3.44
CA PHE A 35 -1.33 11.28 2.77
C PHE A 35 -1.99 12.48 3.47
N SER A 36 -3.30 12.39 3.72
CA SER A 36 -4.02 13.39 4.52
C SER A 36 -3.84 13.09 6.01
N SER A 37 -2.84 13.73 6.63
CA SER A 37 -2.50 13.48 8.04
C SER A 37 -3.00 14.57 9.01
N PHE A 38 -3.20 15.81 8.55
CA PHE A 38 -3.57 16.95 9.43
C PHE A 38 -4.78 17.77 8.96
N ASP A 39 -5.03 17.80 7.66
CA ASP A 39 -6.20 18.41 7.04
C ASP A 39 -6.45 17.71 5.69
N ILE A 40 -7.63 17.93 5.13
CA ILE A 40 -7.97 17.49 3.78
C ILE A 40 -7.16 18.29 2.76
N ASP A 41 -6.55 17.57 1.83
CA ASP A 41 -5.72 18.12 0.76
C ASP A 41 -6.45 19.17 -0.10
N ALA A 42 -5.71 20.20 -0.53
CA ALA A 42 -6.25 21.28 -1.34
C ALA A 42 -6.65 20.80 -2.75
N GLY A 43 -5.88 19.84 -3.32
CA GLY A 43 -6.23 19.18 -4.57
C GLY A 43 -7.53 18.39 -4.45
N THR A 44 -7.70 17.60 -3.39
CA THR A 44 -8.97 16.90 -3.09
C THR A 44 -10.15 17.87 -2.99
N LYS A 45 -9.99 19.01 -2.32
CA LYS A 45 -11.03 20.06 -2.23
C LYS A 45 -11.38 20.64 -3.61
N LEU A 46 -10.37 20.92 -4.42
CA LEU A 46 -10.53 21.41 -5.80
C LEU A 46 -11.25 20.39 -6.69
N LEU A 47 -10.90 19.11 -6.58
CA LEU A 47 -11.54 18.04 -7.34
C LEU A 47 -13.02 17.91 -7.00
N LEU A 48 -13.39 17.92 -5.71
CA LEU A 48 -14.79 17.90 -5.28
C LEU A 48 -15.59 19.09 -5.82
N LYS A 49 -14.98 20.28 -5.81
CA LYS A 49 -15.60 21.51 -6.33
C LYS A 49 -15.89 21.40 -7.84
N THR A 50 -14.96 20.89 -8.63
CA THR A 50 -15.13 20.75 -10.10
C THR A 50 -16.11 19.64 -10.43
N LEU A 51 -16.03 18.49 -9.75
CA LEU A 51 -16.99 17.39 -9.89
C LEU A 51 -18.44 17.87 -9.72
N ALA A 52 -18.68 18.67 -8.69
CA ALA A 52 -20.02 19.15 -8.41
C ALA A 52 -20.56 20.18 -9.40
N LYS A 53 -19.70 20.81 -10.20
CA LYS A 53 -20.07 21.82 -11.19
C LYS A 53 -20.23 21.22 -12.58
N GLU A 54 -19.30 20.34 -12.95
CA GLU A 54 -19.08 19.94 -14.35
C GLU A 54 -19.61 18.54 -14.66
N VAL A 55 -19.82 17.70 -13.64
CA VAL A 55 -20.27 16.32 -13.83
C VAL A 55 -21.74 16.19 -13.38
N PRO A 56 -22.63 15.59 -14.19
CA PRO A 56 -24.01 15.30 -13.79
C PRO A 56 -24.04 14.11 -12.82
N LEU A 57 -23.53 14.31 -11.60
CA LEU A 57 -23.32 13.26 -10.59
C LEU A 57 -24.60 12.52 -10.18
N ALA A 58 -25.78 13.13 -10.38
CA ALA A 58 -27.06 12.50 -10.12
C ALA A 58 -27.38 11.35 -11.09
N ASP A 59 -26.77 11.34 -12.28
CA ASP A 59 -26.98 10.30 -13.31
C ASP A 59 -25.99 9.13 -13.16
N CYS A 60 -24.94 9.30 -12.35
CA CYS A 60 -23.95 8.27 -12.09
C CYS A 60 -24.53 7.19 -11.18
N LYS A 61 -24.36 5.92 -11.55
CA LYS A 61 -24.78 4.77 -10.74
C LYS A 61 -23.60 4.04 -10.10
N ASN A 62 -22.46 3.98 -10.78
CA ASN A 62 -21.26 3.27 -10.33
C ASN A 62 -20.08 4.23 -10.32
N ALA A 63 -19.39 4.31 -9.18
CA ALA A 63 -18.22 5.15 -9.06
C ALA A 63 -17.09 4.45 -8.31
N LEU A 64 -15.86 4.80 -8.66
CA LEU A 64 -14.64 4.31 -8.02
C LEU A 64 -13.78 5.48 -7.51
N ASP A 65 -13.45 5.46 -6.22
CA ASP A 65 -12.39 6.27 -5.63
C ASP A 65 -11.12 5.43 -5.61
N THR A 66 -10.18 5.71 -6.51
CA THR A 66 -8.92 4.96 -6.64
C THR A 66 -7.76 5.76 -6.08
N GLY A 67 -6.93 5.11 -5.25
CA GLY A 67 -6.03 5.80 -4.34
C GLY A 67 -6.83 6.57 -3.29
N CYS A 68 -7.86 5.94 -2.71
CA CYS A 68 -8.86 6.63 -1.90
C CYS A 68 -8.32 7.25 -0.61
N GLY A 69 -7.15 6.81 -0.10
CA GLY A 69 -6.54 7.37 1.09
C GLY A 69 -7.45 7.25 2.31
N THR A 70 -7.87 8.37 2.89
CA THR A 70 -8.84 8.38 4.01
C THR A 70 -10.31 8.38 3.55
N GLY A 71 -10.56 8.21 2.25
CA GLY A 71 -11.88 8.06 1.63
C GLY A 71 -12.61 9.37 1.37
N VAL A 72 -11.92 10.52 1.37
CA VAL A 72 -12.59 11.84 1.35
C VAL A 72 -13.46 12.02 0.11
N LEU A 73 -12.97 11.65 -1.08
CA LEU A 73 -13.70 11.82 -2.33
C LEU A 73 -14.96 10.94 -2.33
N GLY A 74 -14.79 9.63 -2.16
CA GLY A 74 -15.91 8.70 -2.19
C GLY A 74 -16.92 8.88 -1.06
N VAL A 75 -16.48 9.22 0.16
CA VAL A 75 -17.39 9.48 1.29
C VAL A 75 -18.22 10.75 1.02
N CYS A 76 -17.62 11.81 0.48
CA CYS A 76 -18.36 13.02 0.12
C CYS A 76 -19.41 12.74 -0.97
N LEU A 77 -19.02 12.00 -2.02
CA LEU A 77 -19.91 11.65 -3.11
C LEU A 77 -21.07 10.75 -2.63
N LYS A 78 -20.78 9.64 -1.93
CA LYS A 78 -21.80 8.73 -1.39
C LYS A 78 -22.72 9.41 -0.37
N LYS A 79 -22.22 10.37 0.42
CA LYS A 79 -23.05 11.14 1.36
C LYS A 79 -24.06 12.03 0.64
N LYS A 80 -23.67 12.63 -0.48
CA LYS A 80 -24.52 13.51 -1.27
C LYS A 80 -25.46 12.74 -2.21
N TYR A 81 -25.00 11.61 -2.73
CA TYR A 81 -25.71 10.75 -3.67
C TYR A 81 -25.83 9.33 -3.07
N PRO A 82 -26.83 9.08 -2.20
CA PRO A 82 -26.94 7.81 -1.47
C PRO A 82 -27.12 6.59 -2.37
N ASP A 83 -27.66 6.76 -3.58
CA ASP A 83 -27.89 5.69 -4.55
C ASP A 83 -26.65 5.36 -5.39
N LEU A 84 -25.58 6.17 -5.30
CA LEU A 84 -24.33 5.92 -5.99
C LEU A 84 -23.66 4.67 -5.41
N ASP A 85 -23.44 3.63 -6.22
CA ASP A 85 -22.66 2.46 -5.87
C ASP A 85 -21.18 2.82 -5.86
N MET A 86 -20.70 3.24 -4.69
CA MET A 86 -19.35 3.78 -4.49
C MET A 86 -18.39 2.68 -4.07
N GLN A 87 -17.35 2.48 -4.86
CA GLN A 87 -16.21 1.60 -4.58
C GLN A 87 -15.01 2.42 -4.14
N PHE A 88 -14.22 1.86 -3.22
CA PHE A 88 -13.00 2.45 -2.67
C PHE A 88 -11.87 1.47 -2.89
N GLN A 89 -10.85 1.89 -3.61
CA GLN A 89 -9.66 1.08 -3.87
C GLN A 89 -8.39 1.86 -3.54
N ASP A 90 -7.46 1.22 -2.86
CA ASP A 90 -6.15 1.76 -2.57
C ASP A 90 -5.13 0.62 -2.53
N ARG A 91 -3.87 0.92 -2.83
CA ARG A 91 -2.78 -0.07 -2.67
C ARG A 91 -2.42 -0.31 -1.21
N ASP A 92 -2.85 0.59 -0.33
CA ASP A 92 -2.51 0.65 1.07
C ASP A 92 -3.68 0.15 1.95
N ALA A 93 -3.51 -0.99 2.61
CA ALA A 93 -4.52 -1.58 3.50
C ALA A 93 -4.94 -0.64 4.64
N LEU A 94 -4.07 0.27 5.09
CA LEU A 94 -4.44 1.27 6.10
C LEU A 94 -5.40 2.32 5.52
N ALA A 95 -5.23 2.68 4.24
CA ALA A 95 -6.13 3.61 3.55
C ALA A 95 -7.52 2.99 3.44
N ILE A 96 -7.60 1.71 3.12
CA ILE A 96 -8.85 0.94 3.09
C ILE A 96 -9.53 0.92 4.47
N ALA A 97 -8.78 0.60 5.54
CA ALA A 97 -9.31 0.63 6.90
C ALA A 97 -9.86 2.02 7.29
N PHE A 98 -9.12 3.10 7.00
CA PHE A 98 -9.55 4.47 7.30
C PHE A 98 -10.73 4.94 6.42
N SER A 99 -10.78 4.52 5.15
CA SER A 99 -11.88 4.85 4.23
C SER A 99 -13.19 4.21 4.70
N SER A 100 -13.14 2.93 5.08
CA SER A 100 -14.28 2.20 5.66
C SER A 100 -14.74 2.85 6.98
N HIS A 101 -13.79 3.13 7.88
CA HIS A 101 -14.07 3.83 9.13
C HIS A 101 -14.71 5.21 8.90
N ASN A 102 -14.19 6.02 7.98
CA ASN A 102 -14.74 7.34 7.71
C ASN A 102 -16.11 7.28 7.02
N ALA A 103 -16.37 6.28 6.17
CA ALA A 103 -17.71 6.05 5.65
C ALA A 103 -18.70 5.77 6.80
N HIS A 104 -18.32 4.89 7.73
CA HIS A 104 -19.13 4.59 8.90
C HIS A 104 -19.31 5.80 9.84
N LEU A 105 -18.24 6.56 10.10
CA LEU A 105 -18.25 7.78 10.92
C LEU A 105 -19.26 8.83 10.41
N ASN A 106 -19.46 8.87 9.09
CA ASN A 106 -20.43 9.77 8.44
C ASN A 106 -21.82 9.15 8.26
N GLY A 107 -22.06 7.97 8.84
CA GLY A 107 -23.35 7.27 8.80
C GLY A 107 -23.69 6.73 7.41
N LEU A 108 -22.69 6.41 6.59
CA LEU A 108 -22.90 5.79 5.28
C LEU A 108 -23.12 4.29 5.42
N LYS A 109 -24.03 3.76 4.60
CA LYS A 109 -24.21 2.32 4.41
C LYS A 109 -23.50 1.93 3.11
N VAL A 110 -22.27 1.45 3.25
CA VAL A 110 -21.46 0.93 2.16
C VAL A 110 -21.16 -0.53 2.52
N ASP A 111 -21.39 -1.44 1.58
CA ASP A 111 -21.07 -2.85 1.76
C ASP A 111 -19.55 -3.00 1.97
N PRO A 112 -19.08 -3.76 2.97
CA PRO A 112 -17.66 -3.99 3.19
C PRO A 112 -16.89 -4.45 1.95
N SER A 113 -17.54 -5.22 1.04
CA SER A 113 -16.95 -5.66 -0.24
C SER A 113 -16.61 -4.54 -1.21
N LYS A 114 -17.10 -3.31 -0.97
CA LYS A 114 -16.80 -2.13 -1.77
C LYS A 114 -15.49 -1.45 -1.37
N PHE A 115 -14.84 -1.91 -0.31
CA PHE A 115 -13.51 -1.49 0.08
C PHE A 115 -12.52 -2.60 -0.26
N SER A 116 -11.53 -2.30 -1.10
CA SER A 116 -10.62 -3.33 -1.63
C SER A 116 -9.21 -2.82 -1.80
N GLU A 117 -8.23 -3.67 -1.55
CA GLU A 117 -6.85 -3.40 -1.88
C GLU A 117 -6.58 -3.65 -3.37
N GLY A 118 -5.88 -2.74 -4.04
CA GLY A 118 -5.59 -2.89 -5.46
C GLY A 118 -4.61 -1.85 -6.00
N LEU A 119 -3.87 -2.21 -7.05
CA LEU A 119 -3.02 -1.25 -7.76
C LEU A 119 -3.86 -0.45 -8.76
N LEU A 120 -4.33 0.72 -8.32
CA LEU A 120 -5.10 1.69 -9.12
C LEU A 120 -6.43 1.16 -9.66
N LEU A 121 -6.40 0.34 -10.71
CA LEU A 121 -7.58 -0.16 -11.44
C LEU A 121 -7.56 -1.68 -11.59
N ASP A 122 -6.72 -2.35 -10.79
CA ASP A 122 -6.64 -3.81 -10.74
C ASP A 122 -8.01 -4.39 -10.35
N GLY A 123 -8.49 -5.36 -11.15
CA GLY A 123 -9.77 -6.03 -10.92
C GLY A 123 -11.01 -5.22 -11.32
N ILE A 124 -10.84 -4.05 -11.93
CA ILE A 124 -11.95 -3.22 -12.42
C ILE A 124 -12.26 -3.58 -13.87
N ASP A 125 -13.50 -4.03 -14.11
CA ASP A 125 -13.97 -4.40 -15.44
C ASP A 125 -13.99 -3.21 -16.41
N PHE A 126 -13.74 -3.47 -17.69
CA PHE A 126 -13.91 -2.47 -18.74
C PHE A 126 -15.37 -2.03 -18.86
N ASN A 127 -15.60 -0.76 -19.20
CA ASN A 127 -16.94 -0.21 -19.41
C ASN A 127 -17.90 -0.49 -18.22
N SER A 128 -17.38 -0.40 -16.98
CA SER A 128 -18.12 -0.74 -15.76
C SER A 128 -18.43 0.46 -14.87
N GLN A 129 -17.67 1.56 -14.98
CA GLN A 129 -17.79 2.73 -14.12
C GLN A 129 -18.44 3.91 -14.86
N ASP A 130 -19.32 4.64 -14.18
CA ASP A 130 -19.83 5.92 -14.69
C ASP A 130 -18.88 7.07 -14.27
N LEU A 131 -18.19 6.91 -13.15
CA LEU A 131 -17.26 7.89 -12.59
C LEU A 131 -16.02 7.20 -11.97
N ILE A 132 -14.82 7.69 -12.29
CA ILE A 132 -13.58 7.34 -11.58
C ILE A 132 -12.99 8.63 -11.04
N VAL A 133 -12.67 8.67 -9.74
CA VAL A 133 -12.03 9.81 -9.09
C VAL A 133 -10.69 9.41 -8.49
N CYS A 134 -9.69 10.29 -8.61
CA CYS A 134 -8.35 10.03 -8.07
C CYS A 134 -7.61 11.33 -7.74
N ASN A 135 -7.02 11.41 -6.55
CA ASN A 135 -5.94 12.35 -6.26
C ASN A 135 -4.61 11.65 -6.55
N ILE A 136 -4.08 11.86 -7.75
CA ILE A 136 -2.94 11.09 -8.27
C ILE A 136 -1.71 11.36 -7.38
N PRO A 137 -1.06 10.34 -6.81
CA PRO A 137 0.12 10.54 -5.99
C PRO A 137 1.24 11.21 -6.78
N ALA A 138 1.77 12.32 -6.28
CA ALA A 138 2.87 13.05 -6.92
C ALA A 138 4.14 12.20 -7.15
N LYS A 139 4.29 11.10 -6.39
CA LYS A 139 5.42 10.17 -6.49
C LYS A 139 5.18 8.97 -7.40
N ALA A 140 4.01 8.85 -8.04
CA ALA A 140 3.66 7.71 -8.89
C ALA A 140 4.66 7.53 -10.06
N GLY A 141 5.26 8.61 -10.55
CA GLY A 141 6.19 8.58 -11.68
C GLY A 141 5.48 8.46 -13.02
N GLU A 142 6.17 8.80 -14.11
CA GLU A 142 5.59 8.95 -15.44
C GLU A 142 4.90 7.68 -15.96
N HIS A 143 5.56 6.53 -15.86
CA HIS A 143 5.02 5.27 -16.36
C HIS A 143 3.69 4.89 -15.71
N VAL A 144 3.56 5.11 -14.40
CA VAL A 144 2.34 4.81 -13.64
C VAL A 144 1.21 5.76 -14.02
N ILE A 145 1.52 7.05 -14.24
CA ILE A 145 0.52 8.04 -14.67
C ILE A 145 0.00 7.68 -16.07
N ARG A 146 0.88 7.42 -17.04
CA ARG A 146 0.48 7.06 -18.42
C ARG A 146 -0.38 5.78 -18.44
N ASP A 147 0.03 4.77 -17.69
CA ASP A 147 -0.72 3.50 -17.58
C ASP A 147 -2.08 3.69 -16.89
N PHE A 148 -2.13 4.50 -15.83
CA PHE A 148 -3.36 4.87 -15.13
C PHE A 148 -4.38 5.52 -16.08
N ILE A 149 -3.98 6.52 -16.86
CA ILE A 149 -4.90 7.24 -17.75
C ILE A 149 -5.48 6.32 -18.81
N THR A 150 -4.64 5.49 -19.43
CA THR A 150 -5.07 4.52 -20.45
C THR A 150 -6.07 3.52 -19.86
N LYS A 151 -5.80 3.00 -18.65
CA LYS A 151 -6.68 2.05 -17.96
C LYS A 151 -7.99 2.72 -17.51
N ALA A 152 -7.93 3.91 -16.93
CA ALA A 152 -9.10 4.63 -16.43
C ALA A 152 -10.10 4.91 -17.57
N ALA A 153 -9.59 5.35 -18.72
CA ALA A 153 -10.38 5.56 -19.92
C ALA A 153 -11.01 4.26 -20.47
N SER A 154 -10.43 3.09 -20.20
CA SER A 154 -10.97 1.78 -20.60
C SER A 154 -12.04 1.25 -19.63
N CYS A 155 -11.99 1.65 -18.35
CA CYS A 155 -12.93 1.22 -17.31
C CYS A 155 -14.23 2.05 -17.30
N ILE A 156 -14.21 3.25 -17.86
CA ILE A 156 -15.36 4.16 -17.93
C ILE A 156 -16.36 3.77 -19.03
N ARG A 157 -17.65 3.93 -18.75
CA ARG A 157 -18.75 3.76 -19.70
C ARG A 157 -18.83 4.88 -20.73
N GLU A 158 -19.57 4.63 -21.81
CA GLU A 158 -19.94 5.70 -22.74
C GLU A 158 -20.60 6.85 -21.96
N ARG A 159 -20.10 8.08 -22.16
CA ARG A 159 -20.47 9.30 -21.43
C ARG A 159 -20.11 9.36 -19.95
N GLY A 160 -19.43 8.36 -19.41
CA GLY A 160 -18.85 8.45 -18.07
C GLY A 160 -17.62 9.35 -18.03
N THR A 161 -17.14 9.65 -16.83
CA THR A 161 -16.07 10.62 -16.59
C THR A 161 -14.98 10.06 -15.68
N VAL A 162 -13.71 10.20 -16.07
CA VAL A 162 -12.59 10.15 -15.13
C VAL A 162 -12.29 11.57 -14.69
N ALA A 163 -12.27 11.82 -13.38
CA ALA A 163 -11.93 13.11 -12.81
C ALA A 163 -10.74 12.98 -11.87
N VAL A 164 -9.62 13.59 -12.24
CA VAL A 164 -8.38 13.49 -11.49
C VAL A 164 -7.85 14.84 -11.07
N VAL A 165 -7.13 14.86 -9.96
CA VAL A 165 -6.30 16.00 -9.56
C VAL A 165 -4.86 15.57 -9.39
N ILE A 166 -3.95 16.44 -9.80
CA ILE A 166 -2.51 16.24 -9.69
C ILE A 166 -1.85 17.55 -9.26
N VAL A 167 -0.64 17.46 -8.68
CA VAL A 167 0.19 18.64 -8.43
C VAL A 167 0.55 19.33 -9.75
N ASP A 168 0.60 20.66 -9.75
CA ASP A 168 0.74 21.45 -10.98
C ASP A 168 2.03 21.12 -11.76
N THR A 169 3.09 20.72 -11.07
CA THR A 169 4.37 20.33 -11.68
C THR A 169 4.28 19.10 -12.59
N LEU A 170 3.20 18.33 -12.53
CA LEU A 170 2.98 17.13 -13.35
C LEU A 170 1.83 17.30 -14.35
N LYS A 171 1.29 18.51 -14.51
CA LYS A 171 0.12 18.76 -15.36
C LYS A 171 0.37 18.47 -16.83
N ASP A 172 1.56 18.82 -17.33
CA ASP A 172 1.88 18.70 -18.76
C ASP A 172 1.99 17.23 -19.14
N LEU A 173 2.67 16.44 -18.29
CA LEU A 173 2.71 14.98 -18.40
C LEU A 173 1.30 14.36 -18.44
N LEU A 174 0.40 14.80 -17.55
CA LEU A 174 -0.97 14.29 -17.50
C LEU A 174 -1.76 14.68 -18.76
N ALA A 175 -1.65 15.93 -19.21
CA ALA A 175 -2.31 16.43 -20.42
C ALA A 175 -1.83 15.69 -21.68
N GLU A 176 -0.51 15.46 -21.81
CA GLU A 176 0.07 14.63 -22.86
C GLU A 176 -0.44 13.20 -22.80
N SER A 177 -0.49 12.59 -21.61
CA SER A 177 -1.00 11.23 -21.42
C SER A 177 -2.47 11.08 -21.84
N ILE A 178 -3.30 12.07 -21.52
CA ILE A 178 -4.72 12.12 -21.93
C ILE A 178 -4.79 12.20 -23.47
N LYS A 179 -4.03 13.12 -24.07
CA LYS A 179 -3.96 13.27 -25.53
C LYS A 179 -3.51 11.99 -26.23
N ASP A 180 -2.45 11.36 -25.74
CA ASP A 180 -1.87 10.13 -26.30
C ASP A 180 -2.83 8.94 -26.21
N SER A 181 -3.68 8.90 -25.17
CA SER A 181 -4.70 7.85 -25.01
C SER A 181 -5.90 7.97 -25.96
N GLY A 182 -6.02 9.11 -26.66
CA GLY A 182 -7.12 9.39 -27.58
C GLY A 182 -8.48 9.60 -26.90
N CYS A 183 -8.53 9.75 -25.57
CA CYS A 183 -9.76 10.07 -24.87
C CYS A 183 -10.13 11.55 -24.99
N PRO A 184 -11.42 11.91 -24.99
CA PRO A 184 -11.84 13.30 -25.06
C PRO A 184 -11.56 13.99 -23.72
N LEU A 185 -10.85 15.12 -23.77
CA LEU A 185 -10.75 16.03 -22.63
C LEU A 185 -12.09 16.76 -22.47
N LEU A 186 -12.72 16.62 -21.31
CA LEU A 186 -14.04 17.18 -21.00
C LEU A 186 -13.92 18.51 -20.25
N TYR A 187 -12.96 18.60 -19.31
CA TYR A 187 -12.78 19.78 -18.47
C TYR A 187 -11.36 19.88 -17.93
N THR A 188 -10.91 21.10 -17.66
CA THR A 188 -9.69 21.36 -16.88
C THR A 188 -9.80 22.64 -16.05
N GLU A 189 -9.30 22.61 -14.82
CA GLU A 189 -9.14 23.77 -13.94
C GLU A 189 -7.76 23.71 -13.30
N ALA A 190 -6.95 24.76 -13.46
CA ALA A 190 -5.63 24.86 -12.87
C ALA A 190 -5.59 25.94 -11.78
N THR A 191 -4.84 25.65 -10.73
CA THR A 191 -4.45 26.60 -9.68
C THR A 191 -2.93 26.64 -9.60
N ARG A 192 -2.36 27.50 -8.74
CA ARG A 192 -0.90 27.55 -8.54
C ARG A 192 -0.30 26.21 -8.09
N MET A 193 -1.06 25.38 -7.37
CA MET A 193 -0.53 24.18 -6.71
C MET A 193 -1.05 22.87 -7.33
N HIS A 194 -2.26 22.89 -7.90
CA HIS A 194 -2.94 21.70 -8.38
C HIS A 194 -3.67 21.98 -9.68
N SER A 195 -3.73 20.95 -10.53
CA SER A 195 -4.48 20.95 -11.78
C SER A 195 -5.47 19.78 -11.78
N VAL A 196 -6.70 20.05 -12.19
CA VAL A 196 -7.78 19.07 -12.36
C VAL A 196 -8.00 18.81 -13.83
N PHE A 197 -8.25 17.54 -14.17
CA PHE A 197 -8.62 17.10 -15.51
C PHE A 197 -9.82 16.17 -15.42
N HIS A 198 -10.85 16.42 -16.23
CA HIS A 198 -11.92 15.47 -16.49
C HIS A 198 -11.81 14.99 -17.93
N PHE A 199 -11.87 13.69 -18.15
CA PHE A 199 -11.79 13.09 -19.49
C PHE A 199 -12.71 11.87 -19.62
N GLY A 200 -13.12 11.56 -20.85
CA GLY A 200 -14.09 10.51 -21.14
C GLY A 200 -13.47 9.15 -21.44
N SER A 201 -14.30 8.22 -21.89
CA SER A 201 -13.87 6.88 -22.34
C SER A 201 -12.98 6.94 -23.58
N SER A 202 -12.10 5.94 -23.73
CA SER A 202 -11.35 5.69 -24.97
C SER A 202 -11.82 4.38 -25.62
N PRO A 203 -11.90 4.27 -26.96
CA PRO A 203 -12.19 3.01 -27.64
C PRO A 203 -11.03 2.00 -27.51
N SER A 204 -9.83 2.45 -27.10
CA SER A 204 -8.69 1.57 -26.87
C SER A 204 -8.90 0.73 -25.61
N LYS A 205 -8.83 -0.60 -25.74
CA LYS A 205 -8.87 -1.52 -24.60
C LYS A 205 -7.45 -1.72 -24.08
N GLY A 206 -7.08 -1.05 -23.00
CA GLY A 206 -5.82 -1.33 -22.31
C GLY A 206 -5.87 -2.70 -21.65
N LYS A 207 -4.91 -3.61 -21.93
CA LYS A 207 -4.77 -4.83 -21.12
C LYS A 207 -4.17 -4.49 -19.76
N ILE A 208 -4.75 -5.05 -18.70
CA ILE A 208 -4.16 -5.03 -17.35
C ILE A 208 -3.06 -6.10 -17.33
N ASP A 209 -1.80 -5.67 -17.22
CA ASP A 209 -0.64 -6.55 -17.14
C ASP A 209 0.35 -6.02 -16.07
N PHE A 210 0.67 -6.88 -15.10
CA PHE A 210 1.62 -6.54 -14.03
C PHE A 210 3.03 -6.28 -14.57
N SER A 211 3.38 -6.81 -15.75
CA SER A 211 4.67 -6.57 -16.39
C SER A 211 4.97 -5.08 -16.60
N ARG A 212 3.93 -4.24 -16.71
CA ARG A 212 4.06 -2.78 -16.86
C ARG A 212 4.58 -2.07 -15.61
N TYR A 213 4.45 -2.68 -14.43
CA TYR A 213 5.06 -2.15 -13.21
C TYR A 213 6.56 -2.47 -13.12
N ILE A 214 7.01 -3.51 -13.84
CA ILE A 214 8.41 -3.93 -13.82
C ILE A 214 9.27 -2.85 -14.48
N ARG A 215 10.18 -2.31 -13.69
CA ARG A 215 11.19 -1.33 -14.13
C ARG A 215 12.35 -2.02 -14.83
N LYS A 216 12.95 -3.02 -14.19
CA LYS A 216 14.06 -3.78 -14.76
C LYS A 216 14.19 -5.15 -14.10
N THR A 217 14.87 -6.05 -14.77
CA THR A 217 15.35 -7.30 -14.19
C THR A 217 16.87 -7.29 -14.19
N ALA A 218 17.48 -7.46 -13.02
CA ALA A 218 18.93 -7.35 -12.86
C ALA A 218 19.47 -8.41 -11.90
N SER A 219 20.80 -8.59 -11.92
CA SER A 219 21.50 -9.36 -10.90
C SER A 219 21.88 -8.45 -9.74
N PHE A 220 21.64 -8.92 -8.53
CA PHE A 220 21.97 -8.26 -7.28
C PHE A 220 22.89 -9.16 -6.44
N LYS A 221 23.51 -8.58 -5.42
CA LYS A 221 24.43 -9.27 -4.53
C LYS A 221 24.11 -8.92 -3.07
N ILE A 222 24.01 -9.93 -2.21
CA ILE A 222 24.05 -9.78 -0.75
C ILE A 222 25.21 -10.68 -0.28
N CYS A 223 26.13 -10.11 0.51
CA CYS A 223 27.42 -10.74 0.83
C CYS A 223 28.12 -11.24 -0.46
N ASP A 224 28.34 -12.55 -0.59
CA ASP A 224 28.94 -13.17 -1.78
C ASP A 224 27.94 -13.85 -2.73
N ASP A 225 26.69 -13.97 -2.30
CA ASP A 225 25.65 -14.63 -3.08
C ASP A 225 25.07 -13.68 -4.15
N ARG A 226 25.03 -14.16 -5.38
CA ARG A 226 24.34 -13.48 -6.49
C ARG A 226 22.97 -14.10 -6.74
N TYR A 227 21.99 -13.25 -6.94
CA TYR A 227 20.62 -13.64 -7.31
C TYR A 227 20.08 -12.68 -8.37
N LYS A 228 19.02 -13.09 -9.06
CA LYS A 228 18.33 -12.29 -10.07
C LYS A 228 16.96 -11.89 -9.57
N LEU A 229 16.57 -10.65 -9.80
CA LEU A 229 15.30 -10.09 -9.32
C LEU A 229 14.78 -9.02 -10.27
N SER A 230 13.46 -8.94 -10.42
CA SER A 230 12.76 -7.83 -11.09
C SER A 230 12.38 -6.76 -10.07
N THR A 231 12.66 -5.50 -10.35
CA THR A 231 12.28 -4.37 -9.51
C THR A 231 11.15 -3.57 -10.15
N VAL A 232 10.32 -2.92 -9.32
CA VAL A 232 9.25 -2.02 -9.76
C VAL A 232 9.53 -0.58 -9.36
N TYR A 233 8.87 0.37 -10.03
CA TYR A 233 8.83 1.76 -9.60
C TYR A 233 8.10 1.92 -8.25
N ASN A 234 8.34 3.04 -7.57
CA ASN A 234 7.73 3.41 -6.28
C ASN A 234 8.01 2.48 -5.08
N LEU A 235 8.97 1.58 -5.21
CA LEU A 235 9.59 0.88 -4.07
C LEU A 235 11.08 1.20 -4.04
N PRO A 236 11.71 1.27 -2.85
CA PRO A 236 13.17 1.43 -2.73
C PRO A 236 13.91 0.22 -3.32
N ASP A 237 15.24 0.26 -3.28
CA ASP A 237 16.13 -0.84 -3.68
C ASP A 237 15.99 -1.28 -5.14
N PHE A 238 15.47 -0.39 -6.00
CA PHE A 238 15.20 -0.71 -7.40
C PHE A 238 16.48 -0.83 -8.26
N ASP A 239 17.56 -0.15 -7.88
CA ASP A 239 18.84 -0.15 -8.60
C ASP A 239 19.98 -0.85 -7.88
N GLN A 240 20.06 -0.68 -6.56
CA GLN A 240 21.11 -1.23 -5.71
C GLN A 240 20.49 -1.70 -4.39
N VAL A 241 21.17 -2.65 -3.75
CA VAL A 241 20.82 -3.18 -2.44
C VAL A 241 21.09 -2.13 -1.36
N SER A 242 20.09 -1.79 -0.54
CA SER A 242 20.26 -0.83 0.57
C SER A 242 21.24 -1.32 1.63
N PHE A 243 21.75 -0.37 2.43
CA PHE A 243 22.55 -0.67 3.63
C PHE A 243 21.84 -1.61 4.62
N TRP A 244 20.50 -1.62 4.64
CA TRP A 244 19.70 -2.54 5.45
C TRP A 244 19.83 -3.99 5.02
N LEU A 245 19.72 -4.24 3.72
CA LEU A 245 19.91 -5.57 3.15
C LEU A 245 21.37 -6.03 3.27
N HIS A 246 22.34 -5.10 3.25
CA HIS A 246 23.72 -5.41 3.58
C HIS A 246 23.87 -5.94 5.02
N VAL A 247 23.37 -5.21 6.02
CA VAL A 247 23.36 -5.66 7.43
C VAL A 247 22.64 -7.00 7.59
N SER A 248 21.54 -7.19 6.85
CA SER A 248 20.79 -8.45 6.85
C SER A 248 21.64 -9.61 6.33
N GLY A 249 22.45 -9.37 5.29
CA GLY A 249 23.43 -10.32 4.79
C GLY A 249 24.41 -10.79 5.86
N GLU A 250 25.12 -9.85 6.48
CA GLU A 250 26.15 -10.13 7.50
C GLU A 250 25.61 -10.97 8.67
N ILE A 251 24.37 -10.71 9.09
CA ILE A 251 23.73 -11.47 10.17
C ILE A 251 23.25 -12.85 9.70
N LEU A 252 22.53 -12.90 8.58
CA LEU A 252 21.77 -14.08 8.19
C LEU A 252 22.62 -15.10 7.42
N HIS A 253 23.78 -14.70 6.87
CA HIS A 253 24.68 -15.57 6.12
C HIS A 253 25.23 -16.74 6.97
N HIS A 254 25.28 -16.59 8.30
CA HIS A 254 25.79 -17.62 9.21
C HIS A 254 24.73 -18.60 9.73
N THR A 255 23.46 -18.40 9.38
CA THR A 255 22.34 -19.20 9.91
C THR A 255 21.57 -19.86 8.77
N SER A 256 21.14 -21.10 9.01
CA SER A 256 20.22 -21.84 8.15
C SER A 256 18.77 -21.67 8.62
N PHE A 257 17.88 -21.35 7.68
CA PHE A 257 16.47 -21.14 7.92
C PHE A 257 15.64 -22.23 7.24
N THR A 258 14.66 -22.80 7.95
CA THR A 258 13.84 -23.91 7.47
C THR A 258 12.38 -23.75 7.87
N GLY A 259 11.48 -24.45 7.18
CA GLY A 259 10.06 -24.49 7.55
C GLY A 259 9.26 -23.28 7.05
N ARG A 260 8.25 -22.86 7.81
CA ARG A 260 7.32 -21.78 7.42
C ARG A 260 7.90 -20.42 7.81
N SER A 261 7.99 -19.50 6.84
CA SER A 261 8.60 -18.18 7.03
C SER A 261 7.62 -17.03 6.75
N LEU A 262 7.60 -16.02 7.61
CA LEU A 262 6.87 -14.76 7.41
C LEU A 262 7.83 -13.64 7.03
N PHE A 263 7.51 -12.85 6.01
CA PHE A 263 8.22 -11.62 5.67
C PHE A 263 7.26 -10.43 5.79
N TRP A 264 7.47 -9.59 6.80
CA TRP A 264 6.77 -8.33 6.97
C TRP A 264 7.49 -7.19 6.24
N ASN A 265 6.77 -6.45 5.40
CA ASN A 265 7.29 -5.41 4.50
C ASN A 265 8.46 -5.93 3.63
N PRO A 266 8.18 -6.90 2.73
CA PRO A 266 9.22 -7.57 1.95
C PRO A 266 9.87 -6.68 0.88
N GLY A 267 9.36 -5.47 0.65
CA GLY A 267 9.89 -4.53 -0.34
C GLY A 267 9.83 -5.10 -1.75
N GLN A 268 10.95 -5.03 -2.48
CA GLN A 268 11.08 -5.65 -3.82
C GLN A 268 11.16 -7.19 -3.77
N GLY A 269 11.35 -7.78 -2.58
CA GLY A 269 11.54 -9.23 -2.41
C GLY A 269 13.01 -9.68 -2.37
N HIS A 270 13.97 -8.75 -2.19
CA HIS A 270 15.40 -9.08 -2.11
C HIS A 270 15.70 -10.15 -1.05
N LEU A 271 15.24 -9.94 0.17
CA LEU A 271 15.51 -10.85 1.29
C LEU A 271 14.91 -12.25 1.07
N PRO A 272 13.60 -12.42 0.77
CA PRO A 272 13.04 -13.75 0.53
C PRO A 272 13.68 -14.48 -0.65
N VAL A 273 13.99 -13.79 -1.76
CA VAL A 273 14.65 -14.41 -2.93
C VAL A 273 16.09 -14.81 -2.63
N TRP A 274 16.85 -13.95 -1.95
CA TRP A 274 18.22 -14.27 -1.56
C TRP A 274 18.26 -15.47 -0.60
N LEU A 275 17.39 -15.50 0.41
CA LEU A 275 17.32 -16.64 1.34
C LEU A 275 16.92 -17.93 0.63
N HIS A 276 16.02 -17.88 -0.34
CA HIS A 276 15.68 -19.04 -1.19
C HIS A 276 16.88 -19.52 -2.02
N SER A 277 17.67 -18.60 -2.58
CA SER A 277 18.83 -18.95 -3.41
C SER A 277 19.96 -19.67 -2.65
N ARG A 278 19.93 -19.67 -1.32
CA ARG A 278 20.96 -20.29 -0.48
C ARG A 278 20.62 -21.75 -0.18
N MET A 279 21.47 -22.66 -0.67
CA MET A 279 21.32 -24.12 -0.51
C MET A 279 21.26 -24.60 0.95
N SER A 280 21.82 -23.82 1.89
CA SER A 280 21.78 -24.12 3.32
C SER A 280 20.40 -23.91 3.95
N ASN A 281 19.48 -23.26 3.23
CA ASN A 281 18.12 -23.01 3.67
C ASN A 281 17.15 -24.04 3.08
N ASN A 282 16.06 -24.29 3.80
CA ASN A 282 15.01 -25.22 3.37
C ASN A 282 13.64 -24.65 3.78
N ILE A 283 13.35 -23.44 3.29
CA ILE A 283 12.07 -22.76 3.50
C ILE A 283 11.00 -23.51 2.70
N LYS A 284 9.93 -23.93 3.38
CA LYS A 284 8.87 -24.77 2.79
C LYS A 284 7.65 -23.98 2.37
N SER A 285 7.39 -22.87 3.05
CA SER A 285 6.30 -21.96 2.71
C SER A 285 6.64 -20.54 3.16
N VAL A 286 6.09 -19.58 2.42
CA VAL A 286 6.34 -18.15 2.59
C VAL A 286 5.01 -17.42 2.74
N SER A 287 4.86 -16.66 3.82
CA SER A 287 3.81 -15.65 3.96
C SER A 287 4.45 -14.27 3.75
N LEU A 288 3.98 -13.53 2.75
CA LEU A 288 4.37 -12.15 2.48
C LEU A 288 3.30 -11.24 3.03
N ALA A 289 3.66 -10.37 3.98
CA ALA A 289 2.69 -9.49 4.61
C ALA A 289 3.16 -8.04 4.56
N SER A 290 2.28 -7.13 4.16
CA SER A 290 2.54 -5.69 4.15
C SER A 290 1.21 -4.96 4.05
N ARG A 291 1.18 -3.70 4.49
CA ARG A 291 0.08 -2.81 4.13
C ARG A 291 0.08 -2.43 2.66
N ASP A 292 1.22 -2.52 1.98
CA ASP A 292 1.38 -2.07 0.60
C ASP A 292 1.38 -3.27 -0.36
N ILE A 293 0.27 -3.46 -1.08
CA ILE A 293 0.08 -4.60 -1.99
C ILE A 293 1.14 -4.68 -3.09
N LEU A 294 1.77 -3.57 -3.48
CA LEU A 294 2.83 -3.60 -4.49
C LEU A 294 4.03 -4.42 -4.01
N GLN A 295 4.39 -4.32 -2.73
CA GLN A 295 5.48 -5.09 -2.12
C GLN A 295 5.19 -6.58 -2.15
N ASN A 296 3.96 -6.96 -1.76
CA ASN A 296 3.52 -8.35 -1.78
C ASN A 296 3.53 -8.90 -3.22
N LYS A 297 2.95 -8.17 -4.19
CA LYS A 297 2.90 -8.60 -5.60
C LYS A 297 4.27 -8.77 -6.22
N ILE A 298 5.19 -7.81 -6.06
CA ILE A 298 6.54 -7.93 -6.65
C ILE A 298 7.36 -9.02 -5.96
N SER A 299 7.24 -9.16 -4.63
CA SER A 299 7.96 -10.19 -3.88
C SER A 299 7.45 -11.60 -4.24
N PHE A 300 6.13 -11.76 -4.40
CA PHE A 300 5.52 -13.00 -4.89
C PHE A 300 6.02 -13.33 -6.29
N TYR A 301 5.95 -12.35 -7.20
CA TYR A 301 6.42 -12.51 -8.58
C TYR A 301 7.89 -12.96 -8.62
N ASN A 302 8.75 -12.31 -7.84
CA ASN A 302 10.18 -12.63 -7.82
C ASN A 302 10.49 -13.99 -7.21
N LEU A 303 9.79 -14.41 -6.16
CA LEU A 303 9.93 -15.76 -5.62
C LEU A 303 9.53 -16.83 -6.65
N LYS A 304 8.44 -16.61 -7.40
CA LYS A 304 8.04 -17.50 -8.48
C LYS A 304 9.08 -17.53 -9.61
N GLN A 305 9.62 -16.38 -10.02
CA GLN A 305 10.69 -16.32 -11.03
C GLN A 305 12.00 -16.97 -10.57
N ALA A 306 12.26 -16.98 -9.26
CA ALA A 306 13.41 -17.65 -8.66
C ALA A 306 13.22 -19.17 -8.50
N GLY A 307 12.09 -19.73 -8.95
CA GLY A 307 11.80 -21.16 -8.82
C GLY A 307 11.55 -21.58 -7.36
N PHE A 308 10.81 -20.78 -6.60
CA PHE A 308 10.36 -21.22 -5.27
C PHE A 308 9.21 -22.22 -5.41
N ASP A 309 9.49 -23.48 -5.06
CA ASP A 309 8.59 -24.61 -5.25
C ASP A 309 7.54 -24.75 -4.12
N GLY A 310 7.70 -24.03 -3.01
CA GLY A 310 6.78 -24.04 -1.88
C GLY A 310 5.52 -23.19 -2.09
N SER A 311 4.64 -23.20 -1.09
CA SER A 311 3.47 -22.31 -1.08
C SER A 311 3.87 -20.87 -0.75
N ILE A 312 3.27 -19.92 -1.47
CA ILE A 312 3.44 -18.49 -1.21
C ILE A 312 2.05 -17.91 -1.03
N GLU A 313 1.83 -17.23 0.09
CA GLU A 313 0.59 -16.54 0.42
C GLU A 313 0.90 -15.05 0.65
N THR A 314 -0.03 -14.18 0.27
CA THR A 314 0.07 -12.72 0.50
C THR A 314 -1.00 -12.26 1.46
N TYR A 315 -0.65 -11.27 2.28
CA TYR A 315 -1.54 -10.70 3.29
C TYR A 315 -1.42 -9.18 3.29
N GLU A 316 -2.50 -8.50 2.94
CA GLU A 316 -2.63 -7.05 2.93
C GLU A 316 -3.12 -6.59 4.30
N LEU A 317 -2.18 -6.19 5.16
CA LEU A 317 -2.47 -5.93 6.58
C LEU A 317 -2.09 -4.49 6.95
N PRO A 318 -2.98 -3.72 7.59
CA PRO A 318 -2.77 -2.29 7.82
C PRO A 318 -1.64 -1.98 8.80
N ASP A 319 -1.36 -2.88 9.76
CA ASP A 319 -0.22 -2.78 10.67
C ASP A 319 0.24 -4.15 11.19
N GLU A 320 1.36 -4.16 11.93
CA GLU A 320 1.96 -5.38 12.48
C GLU A 320 1.08 -6.08 13.52
N SER A 321 0.19 -5.35 14.21
CA SER A 321 -0.67 -5.96 15.21
C SER A 321 -1.75 -6.83 14.58
N SER A 322 -2.11 -6.54 13.32
CA SER A 322 -3.06 -7.31 12.51
C SER A 322 -2.53 -8.72 12.18
N LEU A 323 -1.23 -8.98 12.31
CA LEU A 323 -0.65 -10.30 12.10
C LEU A 323 -1.21 -11.35 13.07
N CYS A 324 -1.42 -10.99 14.34
CA CYS A 324 -1.98 -11.92 15.34
C CYS A 324 -3.46 -12.24 15.13
N GLU A 325 -4.16 -11.47 14.29
CA GLU A 325 -5.56 -11.75 13.93
C GLU A 325 -5.66 -12.71 12.74
N ASN A 326 -4.57 -12.85 11.98
CA ASN A 326 -4.50 -13.62 10.74
C ASN A 326 -3.68 -14.91 10.86
N PHE A 327 -2.93 -15.08 11.94
CA PHE A 327 -2.06 -16.23 12.15
C PHE A 327 -2.19 -16.78 13.56
N ASP A 328 -2.22 -18.10 13.65
CA ASP A 328 -2.18 -18.81 14.93
C ASP A 328 -0.87 -18.57 15.69
N ASP A 329 -0.93 -18.66 17.01
CA ASP A 329 0.24 -18.64 17.86
C ASP A 329 1.22 -19.78 17.49
N SER A 330 2.51 -19.49 17.54
CA SER A 330 3.61 -20.42 17.21
C SER A 330 3.47 -21.09 15.83
N SER A 331 2.98 -20.34 14.84
CA SER A 331 2.78 -20.82 13.47
C SER A 331 4.04 -20.77 12.59
N PHE A 332 5.04 -19.94 12.95
CA PHE A 332 6.21 -19.69 12.10
C PHE A 332 7.53 -20.25 12.67
N ASP A 333 8.34 -20.83 11.80
CA ASP A 333 9.71 -21.24 12.09
C ASP A 333 10.71 -20.09 11.91
N CYS A 334 10.39 -19.10 11.08
CA CYS A 334 11.16 -17.89 10.92
C CYS A 334 10.22 -16.71 10.69
N ILE A 335 10.46 -15.56 11.34
CA ILE A 335 9.83 -14.31 10.93
C ILE A 335 10.90 -13.26 10.64
N PHE A 336 10.72 -12.49 9.57
CA PHE A 336 11.60 -11.43 9.12
C PHE A 336 10.80 -10.13 9.12
N LEU A 337 11.18 -9.19 9.99
CA LEU A 337 10.41 -7.96 10.27
C LEU A 337 11.18 -6.73 9.80
N ASN A 338 10.72 -6.11 8.72
CA ASN A 338 11.26 -4.85 8.24
C ASN A 338 10.48 -3.63 8.78
N LEU A 339 11.16 -2.96 9.71
CA LEU A 339 11.06 -1.59 10.19
C LEU A 339 10.38 -0.56 9.29
N ASN A 340 9.07 -0.30 9.42
CA ASN A 340 8.44 0.89 8.84
C ASN A 340 7.48 1.63 9.78
N PRO A 341 7.98 2.18 10.90
CA PRO A 341 7.13 2.75 11.94
C PRO A 341 6.42 4.02 11.49
N ILE A 342 5.13 4.12 11.83
CA ILE A 342 4.35 5.34 11.62
C ILE A 342 4.76 6.38 12.68
N PRO A 343 5.10 7.63 12.29
CA PRO A 343 5.46 8.67 13.23
C PRO A 343 4.39 8.92 14.30
N LYS A 344 4.81 9.15 15.54
CA LYS A 344 3.96 9.41 16.72
C LYS A 344 3.04 8.26 17.15
N VAL A 345 3.10 7.12 16.49
CA VAL A 345 2.39 5.89 16.90
C VAL A 345 3.30 5.05 17.78
N LYS A 346 2.77 4.48 18.85
CA LYS A 346 3.48 3.50 19.67
C LYS A 346 3.33 2.11 19.04
N TRP A 347 4.38 1.63 18.39
CA TRP A 347 4.39 0.35 17.65
C TRP A 347 5.25 -0.73 18.32
N HIS A 348 6.28 -0.34 19.09
CA HIS A 348 7.33 -1.21 19.61
C HIS A 348 6.81 -2.34 20.51
N LYS A 349 5.89 -2.02 21.43
CA LYS A 349 5.33 -3.01 22.35
C LYS A 349 4.50 -4.05 21.60
N ASP A 350 3.63 -3.59 20.71
CA ASP A 350 2.74 -4.46 19.93
C ASP A 350 3.57 -5.38 19.05
N LEU A 351 4.58 -4.86 18.35
CA LEU A 351 5.46 -5.66 17.53
C LEU A 351 6.21 -6.74 18.32
N ALA A 352 6.73 -6.40 19.50
CA ALA A 352 7.44 -7.36 20.34
C ALA A 352 6.52 -8.50 20.80
N VAL A 353 5.27 -8.17 21.17
CA VAL A 353 4.23 -9.15 21.53
C VAL A 353 3.85 -10.02 20.33
N THR A 354 3.62 -9.41 19.16
CA THR A 354 3.31 -10.13 17.92
C THR A 354 4.43 -11.10 17.56
N ALA A 355 5.68 -10.65 17.57
CA ALA A 355 6.84 -11.50 17.29
C ALA A 355 6.93 -12.69 18.28
N ALA A 356 6.75 -12.42 19.58
CA ALA A 356 6.79 -13.46 20.60
C ALA A 356 5.67 -14.49 20.44
N LYS A 357 4.46 -14.08 20.04
CA LYS A 357 3.33 -14.98 19.80
C LYS A 357 3.53 -15.89 18.60
N LEU A 358 3.98 -15.34 17.47
CA LEU A 358 3.99 -16.04 16.18
C LEU A 358 5.15 -17.02 16.00
N VAL A 359 6.30 -16.76 16.62
CA VAL A 359 7.50 -17.61 16.43
C VAL A 359 7.40 -18.86 17.29
N LYS A 360 7.74 -20.03 16.74
CA LYS A 360 7.84 -21.28 17.51
C LYS A 360 8.98 -21.26 18.52
N GLN A 361 8.91 -22.06 19.58
CA GLN A 361 10.03 -22.22 20.51
C GLN A 361 11.29 -22.74 19.78
N GLY A 362 12.46 -22.20 20.13
CA GLY A 362 13.74 -22.57 19.53
C GLY A 362 13.95 -22.10 18.09
N ARG A 363 13.04 -21.27 17.56
CA ARG A 363 13.02 -20.76 16.19
C ARG A 363 13.35 -19.27 16.12
N PHE A 364 13.50 -18.72 14.92
CA PHE A 364 14.17 -17.43 14.71
C PHE A 364 13.22 -16.26 14.42
N CYS A 365 13.57 -15.10 14.95
CA CYS A 365 13.01 -13.81 14.58
C CYS A 365 14.15 -12.90 14.15
N PHE A 366 14.09 -12.37 12.93
CA PHE A 366 15.00 -11.34 12.46
C PHE A 366 14.26 -10.02 12.36
N ILE A 367 14.82 -8.97 12.94
CA ILE A 367 14.24 -7.63 12.92
C ILE A 367 15.27 -6.65 12.36
N MET A 368 14.85 -5.82 11.42
CA MET A 368 15.71 -4.83 10.76
C MET A 368 14.96 -3.49 10.64
N GLY A 369 15.62 -2.38 10.91
CA GLY A 369 15.04 -1.04 10.83
C GLY A 369 15.89 -0.03 11.60
N ARG A 370 15.73 1.29 11.40
CA ARG A 370 16.71 2.33 11.83
C ARG A 370 17.22 2.10 13.25
N SER A 371 18.50 2.36 13.48
CA SER A 371 19.11 2.14 14.81
C SER A 371 18.33 2.83 15.93
N SER A 372 17.78 4.02 15.64
CA SER A 372 16.88 4.76 16.54
C SER A 372 15.59 3.98 16.85
N ASP A 373 14.96 3.40 15.83
CA ASP A 373 13.71 2.66 15.93
C ASP A 373 13.95 1.33 16.68
N MET A 374 15.03 0.62 16.35
CA MET A 374 15.44 -0.62 17.03
C MET A 374 15.74 -0.41 18.52
N SER A 375 16.34 0.73 18.89
CA SER A 375 16.63 1.05 20.30
C SER A 375 15.36 1.26 21.14
N LEU A 376 14.25 1.66 20.50
CA LEU A 376 12.94 1.73 21.15
C LEU A 376 12.35 0.34 21.34
N LEU A 377 12.49 -0.53 20.33
CA LEU A 377 11.95 -1.90 20.33
C LEU A 377 12.64 -2.81 21.35
N GLU A 378 13.97 -2.75 21.45
CA GLU A 378 14.81 -3.64 22.27
C GLU A 378 14.34 -3.76 23.72
N LYS A 379 13.84 -2.66 24.30
CA LYS A 379 13.32 -2.62 25.69
C LYS A 379 12.08 -3.48 25.93
N HIS A 380 11.41 -3.90 24.86
CA HIS A 380 10.16 -4.66 24.91
C HIS A 380 10.33 -6.10 24.43
N ILE A 381 11.49 -6.47 23.91
CA ILE A 381 11.77 -7.84 23.45
C ILE A 381 11.95 -8.74 24.67
N GLN A 382 11.03 -9.68 24.86
CA GLN A 382 11.03 -10.66 25.94
C GLN A 382 10.85 -12.07 25.39
N GLY A 383 11.42 -13.07 26.07
CA GLY A 383 11.30 -14.47 25.63
C GLY A 383 12.20 -14.84 24.44
N PHE A 384 13.20 -14.01 24.13
CA PHE A 384 14.19 -14.27 23.09
C PHE A 384 15.61 -14.16 23.62
N LYS A 385 16.51 -14.96 23.05
CA LYS A 385 17.96 -14.82 23.16
C LYS A 385 18.51 -14.15 21.90
N THR A 386 19.31 -13.10 22.06
CA THR A 386 20.05 -12.50 20.94
C THR A 386 21.11 -13.46 20.43
N VAL A 387 21.07 -13.73 19.12
CA VAL A 387 22.05 -14.56 18.40
C VAL A 387 23.11 -13.67 17.77
N MET A 388 22.69 -12.62 17.07
CA MET A 388 23.56 -11.65 16.41
C MET A 388 22.89 -10.26 16.40
N ASP A 389 23.70 -9.21 16.46
CA ASP A 389 23.28 -7.80 16.45
C ASP A 389 24.34 -6.98 15.71
N GLU A 390 24.01 -6.50 14.51
CA GLU A 390 24.94 -5.76 13.67
C GLU A 390 24.41 -4.37 13.33
N ARG A 391 25.33 -3.41 13.21
CA ARG A 391 25.02 -2.02 12.88
C ARG A 391 25.89 -1.50 11.75
N PHE A 392 25.29 -0.79 10.80
CA PHE A 392 26.03 -0.16 9.71
C PHE A 392 25.31 1.08 9.18
N LYS A 393 26.02 2.22 9.06
CA LYS A 393 25.49 3.47 8.46
C LYS A 393 24.09 3.89 8.95
N GLY A 394 23.90 3.92 10.27
CA GLY A 394 22.62 4.28 10.89
C GLY A 394 21.60 3.13 10.95
N ASN A 395 21.98 1.96 10.42
CA ASN A 395 21.12 0.81 10.33
C ASN A 395 21.47 -0.28 11.35
N ARG A 396 20.50 -1.07 11.85
CA ARG A 396 20.69 -2.16 12.82
C ARG A 396 19.81 -3.39 12.51
N GLY A 397 20.42 -4.57 12.42
CA GLY A 397 19.70 -5.84 12.34
C GLY A 397 19.88 -6.64 13.62
N LEU A 398 18.86 -7.40 14.01
CA LEU A 398 18.88 -8.23 15.22
C LEU A 398 18.31 -9.60 14.90
N LEU A 399 19.14 -10.65 15.03
CA LEU A 399 18.70 -12.03 14.96
C LEU A 399 18.48 -12.57 16.36
N LEU A 400 17.27 -13.06 16.60
CA LEU A 400 16.79 -13.55 17.88
C LEU A 400 16.37 -15.02 17.74
N LYS A 401 16.58 -15.79 18.79
CA LYS A 401 16.06 -17.16 18.93
C LYS A 401 15.08 -17.21 20.09
N LYS A 402 13.85 -17.70 19.86
CA LYS A 402 12.84 -17.81 20.92
C LYS A 402 13.27 -18.86 21.95
N ASN A 403 13.18 -18.48 23.23
CA ASN A 403 13.54 -19.33 24.38
C ASN A 403 12.67 -20.58 24.46
#